data_AF-A0A0H5CWL7-F1
#
_entry.id   AF-A0A0H5CWL7-F1
#
_cell.length_a   1.000
_cell.length_b   1.000
_cell.length_c   1.000
_cell.angle_alpha   90.00
_cell.angle_beta   90.00
_cell.angle_gamma   90.00
#
_symmetry.space_group_name_H-M   'P 1'
#
loop_
_entity.id
_entity.type
_entity.pdbx_description
1 polymer ?
#
loop_
_entity_poly.entity_id
_entity_poly.type
_entity_poly.pdbx_seq_one_letter_code
_entity_poly.pdbx_strand_id
1 'polypeptide(L)'
;MIARFRLWLTCLARSRFGRGRLIQRRLWVGLVVGFGVIIAACGRPVSDGEAEFLSLIHGDELDLSRLRIHEGAPLSQVTFRRKPRPRVTCRERILPPAKDEIVTSSPAALALFNRIFYVQDWYVDDYMPAYPERLYLVEAMLLAHEATHVWQWQQRAKTGYHPLRAATEHRASEDPYLFDLGTDQSARRFLDFGYEQQGAIVEEYVCCRALDPTGKRTQRLHEMLKGAMPVTDLPQSRESDVYLPWKGVDVRAICA
;
A
#
# COMPACT_ATOMS: atom_id res chain seq x y z
N MET A 1 51.06 -1.84 -35.35
CA MET A 1 52.17 -2.67 -34.82
C MET A 1 51.72 -3.16 -33.45
N ILE A 2 50.95 -4.24 -33.31
CA ILE A 2 51.21 -5.68 -33.50
C ILE A 2 52.33 -6.23 -32.61
N ALA A 3 51.91 -6.91 -31.54
CA ALA A 3 52.47 -8.16 -31.00
C ALA A 3 51.27 -8.85 -30.28
N ARG A 4 50.66 -9.99 -30.64
CA ARG A 4 51.08 -11.30 -31.19
C ARG A 4 52.24 -11.88 -30.34
N PHE A 5 52.09 -12.94 -29.54
CA PHE A 5 51.58 -14.28 -29.87
C PHE A 5 51.31 -15.15 -28.61
N ARG A 6 50.44 -16.16 -28.78
CA ARG A 6 50.01 -17.25 -27.86
C ARG A 6 51.14 -18.18 -27.40
N LEU A 7 50.93 -18.93 -26.30
CA LEU A 7 51.01 -20.42 -26.18
C LEU A 7 50.59 -20.83 -24.74
N TRP A 8 49.49 -21.58 -24.51
CA TRP A 8 49.43 -23.05 -24.35
C TRP A 8 50.37 -23.63 -23.27
N LEU A 9 49.87 -24.05 -22.10
CA LEU A 9 49.44 -25.44 -21.82
C LEU A 9 48.97 -25.62 -20.37
N THR A 10 47.91 -26.39 -20.24
CA THR A 10 47.30 -26.97 -19.04
C THR A 10 48.09 -28.15 -18.46
N CYS A 11 47.77 -28.48 -17.20
CA CYS A 11 47.67 -29.82 -16.61
C CYS A 11 48.86 -30.37 -15.80
N LEU A 12 48.70 -30.46 -14.47
CA LEU A 12 48.67 -31.75 -13.77
C LEU A 12 48.01 -31.64 -12.38
N ALA A 13 47.10 -32.59 -12.15
CA ALA A 13 46.19 -32.81 -11.03
C ALA A 13 46.85 -32.80 -9.63
N ARG A 14 46.21 -32.31 -8.55
CA ARG A 14 45.13 -32.97 -7.76
C ARG A 14 45.47 -34.46 -7.50
N SER A 15 45.59 -34.99 -6.28
CA SER A 15 44.93 -34.69 -5.02
C SER A 15 45.47 -35.59 -3.90
N ARG A 16 45.49 -35.10 -2.64
CA ARG A 16 45.11 -35.84 -1.41
C ARG A 16 44.59 -34.79 -0.40
N PHE A 17 43.27 -34.69 -0.20
CA PHE A 17 42.53 -35.24 0.95
C PHE A 17 43.15 -34.85 2.30
N GLY A 18 42.50 -34.18 3.24
CA GLY A 18 41.13 -33.69 3.37
C GLY A 18 41.03 -32.99 4.74
N ARG A 19 40.44 -31.78 4.77
CA ARG A 19 39.93 -31.07 5.98
C ARG A 19 39.37 -29.67 5.68
N GLY A 20 39.62 -29.10 4.49
CA GLY A 20 39.21 -27.72 4.17
C GLY A 20 37.78 -27.53 3.63
N ARG A 21 37.08 -28.60 3.20
CA ARG A 21 35.84 -28.45 2.42
C ARG A 21 34.58 -28.18 3.26
N LEU A 22 34.58 -28.54 4.56
CA LEU A 22 33.48 -28.24 5.48
C LEU A 22 33.50 -26.79 5.98
N ILE A 23 34.70 -26.22 6.18
CA ILE A 23 34.89 -24.87 6.72
C ILE A 23 34.52 -23.82 5.65
N GLN A 24 34.94 -24.03 4.39
CA GLN A 24 34.53 -23.17 3.28
C GLN A 24 33.01 -23.20 3.03
N ARG A 25 32.34 -24.36 3.13
CA ARG A 25 30.87 -24.42 3.00
C ARG A 25 30.16 -23.66 4.13
N ARG A 26 30.65 -23.72 5.38
CA ARG A 26 30.08 -22.98 6.51
C ARG A 26 30.26 -21.47 6.41
N LEU A 27 31.41 -21.01 5.91
CA LEU A 27 31.67 -19.58 5.67
C LEU A 27 30.83 -19.03 4.51
N TRP A 28 30.64 -19.78 3.43
CA TRP A 28 29.79 -19.35 2.31
C TRP A 28 28.30 -19.37 2.66
N VAL A 29 27.84 -20.36 3.44
CA VAL A 29 26.47 -20.38 3.97
C VAL A 29 26.27 -19.23 4.97
N GLY A 30 27.24 -18.94 5.84
CA GLY A 30 27.16 -17.81 6.78
C GLY A 30 27.14 -16.43 6.09
N LEU A 31 27.85 -16.26 4.97
CA LEU A 31 27.91 -15.00 4.23
C LEU A 31 26.67 -14.78 3.34
N VAL A 32 26.10 -15.85 2.78
CA VAL A 32 24.81 -15.81 2.06
C VAL A 32 23.63 -15.61 3.03
N VAL A 33 23.66 -16.25 4.20
CA VAL A 33 22.66 -16.06 5.25
C VAL A 33 22.78 -14.66 5.86
N GLY A 34 24.00 -14.16 6.13
CA GLY A 34 24.23 -12.81 6.63
C GLY A 34 23.77 -11.71 5.67
N PHE A 35 24.03 -11.87 4.35
CA PHE A 35 23.57 -10.92 3.33
C PHE A 35 22.04 -10.97 3.14
N GLY A 36 21.43 -12.15 3.19
CA GLY A 36 19.97 -12.32 3.14
C GLY A 36 19.22 -11.70 4.33
N VAL A 37 19.82 -11.72 5.53
CA VAL A 37 19.27 -11.11 6.75
C VAL A 37 19.32 -9.58 6.70
N ILE A 38 20.37 -8.99 6.12
CA ILE A 38 20.47 -7.52 5.97
C ILE A 38 19.42 -6.97 5.00
N ILE A 39 19.11 -7.68 3.91
CA ILE A 39 18.08 -7.25 2.95
C ILE A 39 16.66 -7.34 3.54
N ALA A 40 16.41 -8.28 4.46
CA ALA A 40 15.13 -8.36 5.17
C ALA A 40 14.93 -7.20 6.16
N ALA A 41 16.00 -6.48 6.54
CA ALA A 41 15.98 -5.38 7.52
C ALA A 41 15.85 -3.98 6.89
N CYS A 42 15.81 -3.84 5.56
CA CYS A 42 15.75 -2.54 4.89
C CYS A 42 14.38 -1.82 4.95
N GLY A 43 13.49 -2.22 5.85
CA GLY A 43 12.19 -1.56 6.05
C GLY A 43 11.84 -1.54 7.53
N ARG A 44 11.22 -0.46 7.98
CA ARG A 44 10.80 -0.30 9.36
C ARG A 44 9.54 -1.12 9.65
N PRO A 45 9.33 -1.61 10.89
CA PRO A 45 8.03 -2.08 11.32
C PRO A 45 7.02 -0.91 11.35
N VAL A 46 5.73 -1.24 11.48
CA VAL A 46 4.72 -0.23 11.81
C VAL A 46 4.96 0.34 13.19
N SER A 47 4.65 1.63 13.38
CA SER A 47 4.58 2.26 14.70
C SER A 47 3.36 1.73 15.48
N ASP A 48 3.32 2.01 16.79
CA ASP A 48 2.16 1.62 17.62
C ASP A 48 0.88 2.31 17.14
N GLY A 49 0.95 3.60 16.76
CA GLY A 49 -0.19 4.34 16.22
C GLY A 49 -0.63 3.81 14.85
N GLU A 50 0.30 3.44 13.98
CA GLU A 50 -0.01 2.82 12.68
C GLU A 50 -0.68 1.45 12.87
N ALA A 51 -0.20 0.67 13.84
CA ALA A 51 -0.77 -0.62 14.19
C ALA A 51 -2.18 -0.49 14.75
N GLU A 52 -2.41 0.45 15.67
CA GLU A 52 -3.73 0.73 16.25
C GLU A 52 -4.72 1.15 15.16
N PHE A 53 -4.34 2.12 14.33
CA PHE A 53 -5.17 2.60 13.22
C PHE A 53 -5.52 1.49 12.21
N LEU A 54 -4.53 0.72 11.75
CA LEU A 54 -4.76 -0.35 10.77
C LEU A 54 -5.61 -1.48 11.34
N SER A 55 -5.49 -1.77 12.63
CA SER A 55 -6.30 -2.78 13.30
C SER A 55 -7.80 -2.43 13.31
N LEU A 56 -8.17 -1.16 13.20
CA LEU A 56 -9.58 -0.76 13.08
C LEU A 56 -10.24 -1.22 11.78
N ILE A 57 -9.45 -1.41 10.73
CA ILE A 57 -9.91 -1.72 9.37
C ILE A 57 -9.72 -3.21 9.09
N HIS A 58 -8.50 -3.72 9.28
CA HIS A 58 -8.14 -5.07 8.87
C HIS A 58 -8.15 -6.08 10.01
N GLY A 59 -8.23 -5.63 11.27
CA GLY A 59 -8.20 -6.47 12.46
C GLY A 59 -7.05 -7.48 12.46
N ASP A 60 -7.34 -8.70 12.89
CA ASP A 60 -6.39 -9.81 12.92
C ASP A 60 -6.14 -10.46 11.55
N GLU A 61 -6.89 -10.07 10.50
CA GLU A 61 -6.64 -10.53 9.13
C GLU A 61 -5.41 -9.86 8.49
N LEU A 62 -4.86 -8.79 9.09
CA LEU A 62 -3.59 -8.18 8.71
C LEU A 62 -2.52 -8.46 9.79
N ASP A 63 -1.60 -9.37 9.49
CA ASP A 63 -0.43 -9.66 10.31
C ASP A 63 0.60 -8.53 10.17
N LEU A 64 0.49 -7.56 11.09
CA LEU A 64 1.36 -6.39 11.20
C LEU A 64 2.81 -6.77 11.56
N SER A 65 3.03 -7.92 12.21
CA SER A 65 4.39 -8.37 12.54
C SER A 65 5.24 -8.62 11.27
N ARG A 66 4.56 -8.92 10.16
CA ARG A 66 5.16 -9.18 8.83
C ARG A 66 5.18 -7.95 7.93
N LEU A 67 4.33 -6.96 8.20
CA LEU A 67 4.26 -5.73 7.40
C LEU A 67 5.53 -4.89 7.62
N ARG A 68 6.12 -4.41 6.52
CA ARG A 68 7.29 -3.52 6.55
C ARG A 68 7.07 -2.33 5.64
N ILE A 69 7.47 -1.15 6.13
CA ILE A 69 7.39 0.11 5.38
C ILE A 69 8.80 0.49 4.94
N HIS A 70 8.94 0.84 3.68
CA HIS A 70 10.21 1.15 3.04
C HIS A 70 10.19 2.56 2.44
N GLU A 71 11.27 3.29 2.66
CA GLU A 71 11.59 4.51 1.91
C GLU A 71 12.19 4.12 0.55
N GLY A 72 11.69 4.72 -0.53
CA GLY A 72 12.23 4.57 -1.88
C GLY A 72 11.54 3.46 -2.69
N ALA A 73 10.37 3.78 -3.24
CA ALA A 73 9.74 2.95 -4.25
C ALA A 73 10.46 3.09 -5.61
N PRO A 74 10.72 1.98 -6.34
CA PRO A 74 11.33 2.02 -7.67
C PRO A 74 10.29 2.41 -8.75
N LEU A 75 9.60 3.53 -8.54
CA LEU A 75 8.56 4.04 -9.43
C LEU A 75 9.08 5.23 -10.23
N SER A 76 8.89 5.17 -11.56
CA SER A 76 9.17 6.30 -12.44
C SER A 76 8.00 7.29 -12.45
N GLN A 77 8.30 8.58 -12.58
CA GLN A 77 7.29 9.57 -12.92
C GLN A 77 6.68 9.27 -14.29
N VAL A 78 5.36 9.44 -14.41
CA VAL A 78 4.63 9.28 -15.66
C VAL A 78 3.87 10.58 -15.93
N THR A 79 4.02 11.12 -17.14
CA THR A 79 3.23 12.27 -17.59
C THR A 79 1.94 11.77 -18.22
N PHE A 80 0.81 12.21 -17.69
CA PHE A 80 -0.51 11.89 -18.22
C PHE A 80 -1.45 13.08 -18.10
N ARG A 81 -2.43 13.17 -19.00
CA ARG A 81 -3.51 14.15 -18.84
C ARG A 81 -4.47 13.62 -17.79
N ARG A 82 -4.53 14.30 -16.65
CA ARG A 82 -5.45 13.93 -15.57
C ARG A 82 -6.80 14.56 -15.86
N LYS A 83 -7.75 13.74 -16.32
CA LYS A 83 -9.16 14.16 -16.37
C LYS A 83 -9.66 14.39 -14.94
N PRO A 84 -10.40 15.47 -14.66
CA PRO A 84 -10.97 15.69 -13.35
C PRO A 84 -11.98 14.58 -13.03
N ARG A 85 -11.85 13.94 -11.85
CA ARG A 85 -12.82 12.96 -11.38
C ARG A 85 -14.09 13.67 -10.89
N PRO A 86 -15.26 13.02 -10.95
CA PRO A 86 -16.46 13.54 -10.31
C PRO A 86 -16.19 13.80 -8.81
N ARG A 87 -16.47 15.01 -8.33
CA ARG A 87 -16.31 15.39 -6.90
C ARG A 87 -17.47 14.90 -6.04
N VAL A 88 -17.73 13.59 -6.09
CA VAL A 88 -18.82 12.93 -5.36
C VAL A 88 -18.33 12.15 -4.15
N THR A 89 -17.04 11.78 -4.13
CA THR A 89 -16.41 11.04 -3.04
C THR A 89 -15.83 12.00 -2.00
N CYS A 90 -15.71 11.54 -0.75
CA CYS A 90 -15.05 12.28 0.33
C CYS A 90 -13.64 12.68 -0.10
N ARG A 91 -12.87 11.74 -0.65
CA ARG A 91 -11.51 11.96 -1.17
C ARG A 91 -11.40 13.11 -2.18
N GLU A 92 -12.34 13.22 -3.12
CA GLU A 92 -12.33 14.29 -4.13
C GLU A 92 -12.92 15.61 -3.60
N ARG A 93 -13.68 15.56 -2.49
CA ARG A 93 -14.26 16.74 -1.81
C ARG A 93 -13.30 17.38 -0.81
N ILE A 94 -12.39 16.60 -0.19
CA ILE A 94 -11.38 17.13 0.75
C ILE A 94 -10.23 17.86 0.06
N LEU A 95 -10.09 17.73 -1.27
CA LEU A 95 -9.07 18.45 -2.05
C LEU A 95 -9.67 19.70 -2.74
N PRO A 96 -8.83 20.67 -3.12
CA PRO A 96 -9.25 21.75 -4.01
C PRO A 96 -9.89 21.22 -5.30
N PRO A 97 -10.84 21.96 -5.91
CA PRO A 97 -11.45 21.54 -7.16
C PRO A 97 -10.39 21.20 -8.23
N ALA A 98 -10.43 19.97 -8.75
CA ALA A 98 -9.50 19.50 -9.76
C ALA A 98 -9.65 20.32 -11.06
N LYS A 99 -8.52 20.62 -11.71
CA LYS A 99 -8.47 21.24 -13.03
C LYS A 99 -8.19 20.16 -14.08
N ASP A 100 -8.70 20.34 -15.29
CA ASP A 100 -8.26 19.54 -16.45
C ASP A 100 -6.89 20.05 -16.88
N GLU A 101 -5.86 19.28 -16.56
CA GLU A 101 -4.47 19.67 -16.80
C GLU A 101 -3.59 18.45 -17.11
N ILE A 102 -2.47 18.71 -17.81
CA ILE A 102 -1.42 17.71 -18.00
C ILE A 102 -0.54 17.75 -16.76
N VAL A 103 -0.52 16.65 -16.01
CA VAL A 103 0.31 16.50 -14.82
C VAL A 103 1.41 15.48 -15.09
N THR A 104 2.60 15.76 -14.58
CA THR A 104 3.63 14.75 -14.39
C THR A 104 3.59 14.34 -12.94
N SER A 105 3.27 13.08 -12.67
CA SER A 105 3.12 12.57 -11.32
C SER A 105 3.63 11.13 -11.24
N SER A 106 4.14 10.74 -10.07
CA SER A 106 4.40 9.35 -9.73
C SER A 106 3.31 8.85 -8.80
N PRO A 107 2.99 7.54 -8.80
CA PRO A 107 2.24 6.97 -7.69
C PRO A 107 2.97 7.25 -6.38
N ALA A 108 2.22 7.48 -5.30
CA ALA A 108 2.79 7.78 -3.98
C ALA A 108 3.48 6.55 -3.36
N ALA A 109 2.99 5.35 -3.69
CA ALA A 109 3.49 4.11 -3.14
C ALA A 109 3.25 2.92 -4.05
N LEU A 110 3.83 1.80 -3.66
CA LEU A 110 3.60 0.47 -4.21
C LEU A 110 3.65 -0.55 -3.08
N ALA A 111 2.62 -1.36 -2.95
CA ALA A 111 2.63 -2.54 -2.10
C ALA A 111 3.03 -3.81 -2.87
N LEU A 112 4.02 -4.54 -2.34
CA LEU A 112 4.44 -5.86 -2.85
C LEU A 112 4.57 -6.85 -1.70
N PHE A 113 3.73 -7.88 -1.73
CA PHE A 113 3.68 -8.92 -0.69
C PHE A 113 3.35 -8.32 0.69
N ASN A 114 4.29 -8.33 1.63
CA ASN A 114 4.13 -7.75 2.97
C ASN A 114 4.87 -6.41 3.13
N ARG A 115 5.13 -5.72 2.01
CA ARG A 115 5.98 -4.53 2.01
C ARG A 115 5.26 -3.40 1.31
N ILE A 116 5.27 -2.23 1.93
CA ILE A 116 4.83 -0.98 1.33
C ILE A 116 6.10 -0.17 1.03
N PHE A 117 6.24 0.27 -0.21
CA PHE A 117 7.32 1.14 -0.65
C PHE A 117 6.74 2.50 -0.99
N TYR A 118 7.13 3.54 -0.26
CA TYR A 118 6.75 4.91 -0.56
C TYR A 118 7.81 5.57 -1.43
N VAL A 119 7.42 6.39 -2.41
CA VAL A 119 8.39 7.29 -3.04
C VAL A 119 8.91 8.28 -2.01
N GLN A 120 10.13 8.78 -2.18
CA GLN A 120 10.82 9.59 -1.18
C GLN A 120 10.00 10.78 -0.68
N ASP A 121 9.35 11.52 -1.60
CA ASP A 121 8.55 12.69 -1.25
C ASP A 121 7.28 12.38 -0.44
N TRP A 122 6.86 11.11 -0.41
CA TRP A 122 5.67 10.64 0.30
C TRP A 122 6.00 9.82 1.55
N TYR A 123 7.26 9.41 1.73
CA TYR A 123 7.67 8.64 2.89
C TYR A 123 7.74 9.53 4.14
N VAL A 124 7.15 9.05 5.24
CA VAL A 124 7.34 9.62 6.57
C VAL A 124 7.69 8.51 7.57
N ASP A 125 8.44 8.89 8.62
CA ASP A 125 8.91 7.96 9.64
C ASP A 125 7.78 7.33 10.46
N ASP A 126 6.64 8.03 10.57
CA ASP A 126 5.42 7.55 11.22
C ASP A 126 4.22 8.26 10.58
N TYR A 127 3.29 7.49 10.01
CA TYR A 127 2.05 8.01 9.42
C TYR A 127 1.00 8.33 10.49
N MET A 128 1.14 7.80 11.71
CA MET A 128 0.21 7.97 12.83
C MET A 128 0.90 8.47 14.12
N PRO A 129 1.71 9.55 14.08
CA PRO A 129 2.60 9.93 15.18
C PRO A 129 1.89 10.46 16.44
N ALA A 130 0.59 10.75 16.33
CA ALA A 130 -0.23 11.30 17.41
C ALA A 130 -1.63 10.66 17.44
N TYR A 131 -1.74 9.44 16.91
CA TYR A 131 -2.96 8.66 16.99
C TYR A 131 -3.09 8.03 18.39
N PRO A 132 -4.30 7.97 19.00
CA PRO A 132 -5.62 8.30 18.44
C PRO A 132 -6.05 9.77 18.57
N GLU A 133 -5.29 10.64 19.25
CA GLU A 133 -5.72 12.02 19.50
C GLU A 133 -5.86 12.85 18.20
N ARG A 134 -4.96 12.62 17.24
CA ARG A 134 -4.91 13.32 15.95
C ARG A 134 -4.81 12.34 14.79
N LEU A 135 -5.60 12.60 13.76
CA LEU A 135 -5.57 11.85 12.51
C LEU A 135 -5.17 12.77 11.36
N TYR A 136 -4.00 12.53 10.78
CA TYR A 136 -3.55 13.20 9.56
C TYR A 136 -4.21 12.52 8.37
N LEU A 137 -5.24 13.16 7.80
CA LEU A 137 -6.23 12.45 6.99
C LEU A 137 -5.65 11.84 5.72
N VAL A 138 -4.76 12.57 5.03
CA VAL A 138 -4.17 12.11 3.76
C VAL A 138 -3.22 10.95 3.99
N GLU A 139 -2.42 11.05 5.04
CA GLU A 139 -1.48 10.03 5.51
C GLU A 139 -2.23 8.75 5.93
N ALA A 140 -3.35 8.90 6.65
CA ALA A 140 -4.22 7.79 7.04
C ALA A 140 -4.88 7.08 5.87
N MET A 141 -5.42 7.87 4.94
CA MET A 141 -6.02 7.37 3.71
C MET A 141 -5.00 6.58 2.88
N LEU A 142 -3.82 7.16 2.66
CA LEU A 142 -2.75 6.51 1.90
C LEU A 142 -2.23 5.24 2.59
N LEU A 143 -1.98 5.28 3.91
CA LEU A 143 -1.53 4.09 4.65
C LEU A 143 -2.56 2.95 4.57
N ALA A 144 -3.85 3.25 4.76
CA ALA A 144 -4.90 2.24 4.71
C ALA A 144 -5.09 1.65 3.29
N HIS A 145 -4.93 2.47 2.25
CA HIS A 145 -4.94 2.01 0.86
C HIS A 145 -3.81 0.98 0.64
N GLU A 146 -2.58 1.33 0.97
CA GLU A 146 -1.43 0.46 0.75
C GLU A 146 -1.47 -0.79 1.64
N ALA A 147 -1.92 -0.66 2.89
CA ALA A 147 -2.12 -1.80 3.79
C ALA A 147 -3.21 -2.76 3.26
N THR A 148 -4.19 -2.27 2.50
CA THR A 148 -5.19 -3.12 1.86
C THR A 148 -4.57 -4.06 0.84
N HIS A 149 -3.54 -3.64 0.12
CA HIS A 149 -2.81 -4.53 -0.78
C HIS A 149 -1.98 -5.59 -0.04
N VAL A 150 -1.43 -5.24 1.13
CA VAL A 150 -0.77 -6.22 1.99
C VAL A 150 -1.79 -7.22 2.55
N TRP A 151 -2.94 -6.75 3.02
CA TRP A 151 -4.05 -7.61 3.45
C TRP A 151 -4.52 -8.52 2.31
N GLN A 152 -4.67 -7.99 1.09
CA GLN A 152 -5.02 -8.77 -0.10
C GLN A 152 -4.02 -9.91 -0.34
N TRP A 153 -2.72 -9.64 -0.21
CA TRP A 153 -1.68 -10.65 -0.31
C TRP A 153 -1.72 -11.69 0.82
N GLN A 154 -1.87 -11.25 2.06
CA GLN A 154 -1.93 -12.14 3.21
C GLN A 154 -3.15 -13.06 3.13
N GLN A 155 -4.29 -12.50 2.71
CA GLN A 155 -5.57 -13.18 2.49
C GLN A 155 -5.77 -13.66 1.04
N ARG A 156 -4.70 -13.90 0.27
CA ARG A 156 -4.78 -14.27 -1.17
C ARG A 156 -5.61 -15.52 -1.48
N ALA A 157 -5.81 -16.41 -0.52
CA ALA A 157 -6.73 -17.55 -0.68
C ALA A 157 -8.20 -17.11 -0.78
N LYS A 158 -8.56 -16.03 -0.08
CA LYS A 158 -9.88 -15.40 -0.06
C LYS A 158 -10.03 -14.36 -1.18
N THR A 159 -9.02 -13.54 -1.40
CA THR A 159 -9.07 -12.42 -2.35
C THR A 159 -8.70 -12.80 -3.78
N GLY A 160 -8.02 -13.93 -3.98
CA GLY A 160 -7.46 -14.32 -5.28
C GLY A 160 -6.26 -13.47 -5.72
N TYR A 161 -5.74 -12.59 -4.84
CA TYR A 161 -4.71 -11.62 -5.15
C TYR A 161 -3.40 -12.25 -5.61
N HIS A 162 -2.87 -11.69 -6.68
CA HIS A 162 -1.52 -11.97 -7.15
C HIS A 162 -0.95 -10.72 -7.83
N PRO A 163 0.31 -10.31 -7.57
CA PRO A 163 0.87 -9.08 -8.14
C PRO A 163 0.75 -8.96 -9.66
N LEU A 164 0.95 -10.07 -10.39
CA LEU A 164 0.77 -10.10 -11.85
C LEU A 164 -0.67 -9.87 -12.30
N ARG A 165 -1.67 -10.32 -11.52
CA ARG A 165 -3.08 -10.07 -11.82
C ARG A 165 -3.43 -8.61 -11.58
N ALA A 166 -2.99 -8.05 -10.44
CA ALA A 166 -3.14 -6.62 -10.15
C ALA A 166 -2.53 -5.75 -11.26
N ALA A 167 -1.30 -6.04 -11.68
CA ALA A 167 -0.66 -5.35 -12.81
C ALA A 167 -1.42 -5.46 -14.13
N THR A 168 -2.15 -6.56 -14.35
CA THR A 168 -2.99 -6.75 -15.55
C THR A 168 -4.27 -5.92 -15.45
N GLU A 169 -4.94 -5.90 -14.29
CA GLU A 169 -6.13 -5.08 -14.03
C GLU A 169 -5.83 -3.58 -14.20
N HIS A 170 -4.68 -3.12 -13.71
CA HIS A 170 -4.22 -1.74 -13.88
C HIS A 170 -4.15 -1.29 -15.34
N ARG A 171 -3.77 -2.18 -16.27
CA ARG A 171 -3.63 -1.85 -17.69
C ARG A 171 -4.96 -1.84 -18.44
N ALA A 172 -5.98 -2.47 -17.88
CA ALA A 172 -7.29 -2.62 -18.52
C ALA A 172 -8.24 -1.44 -18.25
N SER A 173 -7.95 -0.58 -17.27
CA SER A 173 -8.75 0.58 -16.92
C SER A 173 -8.05 1.90 -17.28
N GLU A 174 -8.81 2.87 -17.81
CA GLU A 174 -8.31 4.24 -17.99
C GLU A 174 -8.06 4.96 -16.65
N ASP A 175 -8.78 4.59 -15.58
CA ASP A 175 -8.56 5.10 -14.22
C ASP A 175 -8.87 3.98 -13.19
N PRO A 176 -7.86 3.22 -12.72
CA PRO A 176 -8.06 2.10 -11.81
C PRO A 176 -8.57 2.51 -10.42
N TYR A 177 -8.53 3.81 -10.08
CA TYR A 177 -9.00 4.37 -8.81
C TYR A 177 -10.44 4.91 -8.87
N LEU A 178 -11.07 4.89 -10.04
CA LEU A 178 -12.46 5.29 -10.21
C LEU A 178 -13.38 4.11 -9.90
N PHE A 179 -14.31 4.31 -8.97
CA PHE A 179 -15.37 3.37 -8.64
C PHE A 179 -16.68 4.12 -8.44
N ASP A 180 -17.81 3.46 -8.70
CA ASP A 180 -19.13 4.03 -8.48
C ASP A 180 -19.90 3.19 -7.46
N LEU A 181 -20.52 3.88 -6.50
CA LEU A 181 -21.42 3.29 -5.51
C LEU A 181 -22.87 3.76 -5.75
N GLY A 182 -23.20 4.19 -6.97
CA GLY A 182 -24.57 4.46 -7.42
C GLY A 182 -25.48 3.25 -7.29
N THR A 183 -26.79 3.44 -7.51
CA THR A 183 -27.83 2.44 -7.25
C THR A 183 -27.55 1.08 -7.88
N ASP A 184 -26.91 1.04 -9.05
CA ASP A 184 -26.70 -0.19 -9.80
C ASP A 184 -25.45 -0.98 -9.34
N GLN A 185 -24.47 -0.31 -8.72
CA GLN A 185 -23.24 -0.93 -8.18
C GLN A 185 -23.28 -1.11 -6.66
N SER A 186 -24.28 -0.51 -5.99
CA SER A 186 -24.50 -0.57 -4.54
C SER A 186 -24.67 -1.99 -3.96
N ALA A 187 -24.93 -2.98 -4.82
CA ALA A 187 -25.10 -4.39 -4.46
C ALA A 187 -23.83 -5.24 -4.60
N ARG A 188 -22.73 -4.70 -5.15
CA ARG A 188 -21.48 -5.47 -5.31
C ARG A 188 -20.81 -5.69 -3.96
N ARG A 189 -20.30 -6.89 -3.73
CA ARG A 189 -19.46 -7.17 -2.56
C ARG A 189 -18.09 -6.54 -2.77
N PHE A 190 -17.39 -6.22 -1.68
CA PHE A 190 -16.04 -5.64 -1.74
C PHE A 190 -15.08 -6.42 -2.66
N LEU A 191 -15.09 -7.76 -2.57
CA LEU A 191 -14.22 -8.63 -3.36
C LEU A 191 -14.58 -8.70 -4.85
N ASP A 192 -15.74 -8.16 -5.26
CA ASP A 192 -16.12 -8.12 -6.67
C ASP A 192 -15.43 -6.95 -7.41
N PHE A 193 -14.85 -5.97 -6.68
CA PHE A 193 -14.10 -4.83 -7.25
C PHE A 193 -12.67 -5.21 -7.61
N GLY A 194 -12.06 -4.49 -8.56
CA GLY A 194 -10.64 -4.66 -8.89
C GLY A 194 -9.73 -4.30 -7.70
N TYR A 195 -8.49 -4.79 -7.68
CA TYR A 195 -7.63 -4.66 -6.48
C TYR A 195 -7.35 -3.21 -6.08
N GLU A 196 -7.17 -2.30 -7.04
CA GLU A 196 -7.02 -0.87 -6.76
C GLU A 196 -8.32 -0.20 -6.33
N GLN A 197 -9.44 -0.61 -6.90
CA GLN A 197 -10.75 -0.11 -6.50
C GLN A 197 -11.04 -0.49 -5.05
N GLN A 198 -10.64 -1.70 -4.63
CA GLN A 198 -10.70 -2.13 -3.24
C GLN A 198 -9.87 -1.21 -2.32
N GLY A 199 -8.64 -0.87 -2.71
CA GLY A 199 -7.82 0.11 -1.98
C GLY A 199 -8.51 1.49 -1.90
N ALA A 200 -9.01 1.99 -3.02
CA ALA A 200 -9.68 3.28 -3.10
C ALA A 200 -11.02 3.31 -2.31
N ILE A 201 -11.70 2.18 -2.19
CA ILE A 201 -12.90 2.03 -1.34
C ILE A 201 -12.52 2.12 0.14
N VAL A 202 -11.42 1.49 0.56
CA VAL A 202 -10.90 1.60 1.93
C VAL A 202 -10.44 3.03 2.21
N GLU A 203 -9.76 3.67 1.27
CA GLU A 203 -9.34 5.08 1.33
C GLU A 203 -10.56 6.01 1.56
N GLU A 204 -11.62 5.81 0.78
CA GLU A 204 -12.87 6.55 0.93
C GLU A 204 -13.57 6.25 2.27
N TYR A 205 -13.56 5.00 2.73
CA TYR A 205 -14.11 4.64 4.03
C TYR A 205 -13.37 5.32 5.18
N VAL A 206 -12.04 5.39 5.15
CA VAL A 206 -11.24 6.14 6.15
C VAL A 206 -11.66 7.61 6.18
N CYS A 207 -11.78 8.25 5.01
CA CYS A 207 -12.23 9.63 4.91
C CYS A 207 -13.61 9.83 5.54
N CYS A 208 -14.55 8.95 5.19
CA CYS A 208 -15.92 9.02 5.66
C CYS A 208 -16.09 8.70 7.15
N ARG A 209 -15.42 7.66 7.65
CA ARG A 209 -15.41 7.31 9.09
C ARG A 209 -14.86 8.46 9.92
N ALA A 210 -13.76 9.08 9.47
CA ALA A 210 -13.11 10.17 10.20
C ALA A 210 -13.94 11.46 10.21
N LEU A 211 -14.57 11.83 9.09
CA LEU A 211 -15.21 13.13 8.94
C LEU A 211 -16.72 13.14 9.20
N ASP A 212 -17.42 12.07 8.85
CA ASP A 212 -18.88 11.95 8.89
C ASP A 212 -19.30 10.49 9.22
N PRO A 213 -18.97 10.00 10.44
CA PRO A 213 -19.14 8.59 10.79
C PRO A 213 -20.59 8.09 10.71
N THR A 214 -21.55 8.99 10.87
CA THR A 214 -22.99 8.70 10.80
C THR A 214 -23.59 8.85 9.40
N GLY A 215 -22.81 9.31 8.42
CA GLY A 215 -23.26 9.55 7.04
C GLY A 215 -23.73 8.26 6.34
N LYS A 216 -24.72 8.38 5.43
CA LYS A 216 -25.28 7.20 4.74
C LYS A 216 -24.23 6.50 3.87
N ARG A 217 -23.35 7.26 3.23
CA ARG A 217 -22.23 6.69 2.45
C ARG A 217 -21.27 5.92 3.36
N THR A 218 -20.99 6.45 4.55
CA THR A 218 -20.16 5.78 5.57
C THR A 218 -20.75 4.45 5.98
N GLN A 219 -22.05 4.40 6.28
CA GLN A 219 -22.75 3.16 6.63
C GLN A 219 -22.67 2.14 5.50
N ARG A 220 -22.91 2.57 4.25
CA ARG A 220 -22.84 1.67 3.08
C ARG A 220 -21.45 1.09 2.87
N LEU A 221 -20.41 1.91 3.03
CA LEU A 221 -19.01 1.47 2.96
C LEU A 221 -18.68 0.51 4.11
N HIS A 222 -19.14 0.82 5.33
CA HIS A 222 -18.93 -0.02 6.50
C HIS A 222 -19.53 -1.41 6.31
N GLU A 223 -20.79 -1.52 5.89
CA GLU A 223 -21.45 -2.79 5.64
C GLU A 223 -20.74 -3.60 4.54
N MET A 224 -20.32 -2.93 3.46
CA MET A 224 -19.57 -3.56 2.38
C MET A 224 -18.24 -4.15 2.87
N LEU A 225 -17.48 -3.37 3.66
CA LEU A 225 -16.18 -3.79 4.16
C LEU A 225 -16.29 -4.86 5.25
N LYS A 226 -17.25 -4.75 6.18
CA LYS A 226 -17.54 -5.79 7.17
C LYS A 226 -17.88 -7.14 6.55
N GLY A 227 -18.49 -7.14 5.37
CA GLY A 227 -18.73 -8.38 4.61
C GLY A 227 -17.44 -9.06 4.13
N ALA A 228 -16.29 -8.39 4.16
CA ALA A 228 -15.03 -8.88 3.60
C ALA A 228 -13.85 -8.85 4.57
N MET A 229 -13.83 -8.04 5.62
CA MET A 229 -12.73 -7.96 6.59
C MET A 229 -13.28 -7.55 7.97
N PRO A 230 -12.56 -7.81 9.09
CA PRO A 230 -13.07 -7.59 10.44
C PRO A 230 -13.00 -6.11 10.86
N VAL A 231 -13.67 -5.23 10.10
CA VAL A 231 -13.73 -3.80 10.41
C VAL A 231 -14.46 -3.56 11.73
N THR A 232 -13.85 -2.76 12.60
CA THR A 232 -14.45 -2.32 13.86
C THR A 232 -15.72 -1.49 13.65
N ASP A 233 -16.66 -1.61 14.58
CA ASP A 233 -17.94 -0.90 14.54
C ASP A 233 -17.77 0.61 14.31
N LEU A 234 -18.74 1.22 13.63
CA LEU A 234 -18.73 2.67 13.41
C LEU A 234 -18.89 3.42 14.73
N PRO A 235 -18.10 4.48 14.95
CA PRO A 235 -18.29 5.33 16.11
C PRO A 235 -19.55 6.19 15.91
N GLN A 236 -20.16 6.64 17.00
CA GLN A 236 -21.33 7.54 16.93
C GLN A 236 -20.93 9.01 16.75
N SER A 237 -19.65 9.33 16.87
CA SER A 237 -19.05 10.66 16.69
C SER A 237 -17.63 10.52 16.18
N ARG A 238 -16.96 11.64 15.84
CA ARG A 238 -15.54 11.61 15.47
C ARG A 238 -14.69 11.06 16.62
N GLU A 239 -13.72 10.20 16.28
CA GLU A 239 -12.81 9.54 17.24
C GLU A 239 -11.55 10.38 17.49
N SER A 240 -11.13 11.22 16.53
CA SER A 240 -9.87 11.98 16.56
C SER A 240 -10.06 13.42 16.08
N ASP A 241 -9.11 14.30 16.41
CA ASP A 241 -8.95 15.60 15.76
C ASP A 241 -8.38 15.40 14.35
N VAL A 242 -9.19 15.65 13.32
CA VAL A 242 -8.82 15.35 11.92
C VAL A 242 -8.13 16.54 11.25
N TYR A 243 -6.91 16.33 10.78
CA TYR A 243 -6.12 17.32 10.04
C TYR A 243 -6.39 17.20 8.54
N LEU A 244 -6.91 18.28 7.97
CA LEU A 244 -7.31 18.37 6.56
C LEU A 244 -6.18 18.95 5.70
N PRO A 245 -6.12 18.58 4.40
CA PRO A 245 -5.03 19.01 3.52
C PRO A 245 -5.06 20.50 3.15
N TRP A 246 -6.18 21.20 3.38
CA TRP A 246 -6.31 22.64 3.15
C TRP A 246 -7.50 23.24 3.91
N LYS A 247 -7.55 24.57 4.03
CA LYS A 247 -8.56 25.29 4.83
C LYS A 247 -9.94 25.41 4.18
N GLY A 248 -10.07 25.12 2.88
CA GLY A 248 -11.29 25.34 2.10
C GLY A 248 -12.28 24.18 2.07
N VAL A 249 -12.05 23.14 2.88
CA VAL A 249 -12.90 21.94 2.90
C VAL A 249 -14.25 22.23 3.55
N ASP A 250 -15.35 21.91 2.85
CA ASP A 250 -16.67 21.82 3.47
C ASP A 250 -16.95 20.37 3.91
N VAL A 251 -16.89 20.14 5.21
CA VAL A 251 -17.11 18.82 5.82
C VAL A 251 -18.58 18.50 6.07
N ARG A 252 -19.50 19.46 5.88
CA ARG A 252 -20.92 19.24 6.14
C ARG A 252 -21.48 18.22 5.14
N ALA A 253 -22.09 17.16 5.66
CA ALA A 253 -22.67 16.10 4.84
C ALA A 253 -21.68 15.60 3.76
N ILE A 254 -20.39 15.48 4.14
CA ILE A 254 -19.35 15.07 3.20
C ILE A 254 -19.54 13.62 2.73
N CYS A 255 -20.20 12.79 3.56
CA CYS A 255 -20.55 11.39 3.26
C CYS A 255 -22.05 11.09 3.44
N ALA A 256 -22.91 12.06 3.11
CA ALA A 256 -24.36 11.89 3.09
C ALA A 256 -24.89 10.95 1.99
#